data_AF-W2CNH7-F1
#
_entry.id   AF-W2CNH7-F1
#
_cell.length_a   1.000
_cell.length_b   1.000
_cell.length_c   1.000
_cell.angle_alpha   90.00
_cell.angle_beta   90.00
_cell.angle_gamma   90.00
#
_symmetry.space_group_name_H-M   'P 1'
#
loop_
_entity.id
_entity.type
_entity.pdbx_description
1 polymer ?
#
loop_
_entity_poly.entity_id
_entity_poly.type
_entity_poly.pdbx_seq_one_letter_code
_entity_poly.pdbx_strand_id
1 'polypeptide(L)' 'MNERELSKFEENVVKGASLAFQRLVKKRKEENGELVFARNGRIFKVKAVDL' A
#
# COMPACT_ATOMS: atom_id res chain seq x y z
N MET A 1 -1.78 27.46 -0.88
CA MET A 1 -2.56 26.36 -1.49
C MET A 1 -4.02 26.66 -1.31
N ASN A 2 -4.81 26.62 -2.38
CA ASN A 2 -6.27 26.66 -2.31
C ASN A 2 -6.86 25.26 -2.07
N GLU A 3 -8.15 25.17 -1.75
CA GLU A 3 -8.82 23.89 -1.47
C GLU A 3 -8.72 22.88 -2.63
N ARG A 4 -8.79 23.36 -3.88
CA ARG A 4 -8.68 22.49 -5.06
C ARG A 4 -7.28 21.90 -5.21
N GLU A 5 -6.26 22.69 -4.93
CA GLU A 5 -4.85 22.23 -4.95
C GLU A 5 -4.59 21.24 -3.82
N LEU A 6 -5.13 21.48 -2.62
CA LEU A 6 -5.02 20.56 -1.49
C LEU A 6 -5.70 19.22 -1.80
N SER A 7 -6.92 19.24 -2.32
CA SER A 7 -7.64 18.02 -2.68
C SER A 7 -6.91 17.20 -3.75
N LYS A 8 -6.37 17.86 -4.80
CA LYS A 8 -5.55 17.19 -5.81
C LYS A 8 -4.27 16.60 -5.24
N PHE A 9 -3.65 17.29 -4.29
CA PHE A 9 -2.45 16.80 -3.62
C PHE A 9 -2.76 15.54 -2.81
N GLU A 10 -3.81 15.55 -1.98
CA GLU A 10 -4.28 14.39 -1.23
C GLU A 10 -4.59 13.20 -2.14
N GLU A 11 -5.29 13.44 -3.25
CA GLU A 11 -5.58 12.41 -4.26
C GLU A 11 -4.30 11.79 -4.83
N ASN A 12 -3.30 12.62 -5.15
CA ASN A 12 -2.03 12.15 -5.69
C ASN A 12 -1.24 11.34 -4.66
N VAL A 13 -1.27 11.72 -3.37
CA VAL A 13 -0.64 10.95 -2.28
C VAL A 13 -1.27 9.57 -2.17
N VAL A 14 -2.61 9.49 -2.17
CA VAL A 14 -3.35 8.22 -2.10
C VAL A 14 -3.05 7.35 -3.32
N LYS A 15 -3.05 7.92 -4.54
CA LYS A 15 -2.69 7.20 -5.77
C LYS A 15 -1.26 6.67 -5.73
N GLY A 16 -0.31 7.47 -5.26
CA GLY A 16 1.08 7.08 -5.11
C GLY A 16 1.26 5.91 -4.13
N ALA A 17 0.62 5.99 -2.96
CA ALA A 17 0.63 4.91 -1.97
C ALA A 17 0.01 3.62 -2.52
N SER A 18 -1.12 3.72 -3.24
CA SER A 18 -1.77 2.58 -3.88
C SER A 18 -0.86 1.92 -4.92
N LEU A 19 -0.19 2.70 -5.77
CA LEU A 19 0.73 2.18 -6.77
C LEU A 19 1.95 1.51 -6.14
N ALA A 20 2.51 2.10 -5.08
CA ALA A 20 3.62 1.51 -4.34
C ALA A 20 3.21 0.17 -3.70
N PHE A 21 2.03 0.10 -3.09
CA PHE A 21 1.48 -1.13 -2.53
C PHE A 21 1.30 -2.23 -3.59
N GLN A 22 0.70 -1.89 -4.74
CA GLN A 22 0.53 -2.84 -5.85
C GLN A 22 1.86 -3.41 -6.34
N ARG A 23 2.88 -2.56 -6.50
CA ARG A 23 4.24 -2.99 -6.92
C ARG A 23 4.87 -3.91 -5.88
N LEU A 24 4.73 -3.58 -4.59
CA LEU A 24 5.24 -4.39 -3.49
C LEU A 24 4.58 -5.78 -3.47
N VAL A 25 3.25 -5.85 -3.56
CA VAL A 25 2.51 -7.12 -3.60
C VAL A 25 2.96 -7.96 -4.79
N LYS A 26 3.03 -7.36 -5.99
CA LYS A 26 3.48 -8.07 -7.20
C LYS A 26 4.87 -8.68 -7.01
N LYS A 27 5.84 -7.88 -6.57
CA LYS A 27 7.21 -8.35 -6.34
C LYS A 27 7.26 -9.47 -5.31
N ARG A 28 6.48 -9.34 -4.23
CA ARG A 28 6.45 -10.33 -3.16
C ARG A 28 5.77 -11.64 -3.56
N LYS A 29 4.77 -11.58 -4.46
CA LYS A 29 4.16 -12.78 -5.08
C LYS A 29 5.18 -13.57 -5.91
N GLU A 30 5.99 -12.88 -6.72
CA GLU A 30 7.04 -13.52 -7.55
C GLU A 30 8.07 -14.28 -6.69
N GLU A 31 8.31 -13.81 -5.46
CA GLU A 31 9.23 -14.43 -4.50
C GLU A 31 8.57 -15.46 -3.58
N ASN A 32 7.27 -15.74 -3.75
CA ASN A 32 6.45 -16.52 -2.82
C ASN A 32 6.59 -16.04 -1.35
N GLY A 33 6.75 -14.74 -1.18
CA GLY A 33 7.07 -14.11 0.10
C GLY A 33 5.84 -13.72 0.93
N GLU A 34 6.11 -13.19 2.12
CA GLU A 34 5.09 -12.66 3.03
C GLU A 34 5.17 -11.14 3.14
N LEU A 35 4.01 -10.53 3.40
CA LEU A 35 3.87 -9.14 3.80
C LEU A 35 3.47 -9.07 5.27
N VAL A 36 4.01 -8.08 5.98
CA VAL A 36 3.76 -7.84 7.40
C VAL A 36 2.92 -6.58 7.53
N PHE A 37 1.79 -6.67 8.23
CA PHE A 37 0.87 -5.57 8.46
C PHE A 37 0.73 -5.32 9.96
N ALA A 38 0.50 -4.05 10.31
CA ALA A 38 0.11 -3.65 11.65
C ALA A 38 -1.30 -3.04 11.60
N ARG A 39 -2.21 -3.52 12.44
CA ARG A 39 -3.56 -2.96 12.59
C ARG A 39 -3.94 -2.98 14.06
N ASN A 40 -4.35 -1.82 14.60
CA ASN A 40 -4.76 -1.66 15.99
C ASN A 40 -3.71 -2.20 16.98
N GLY A 41 -2.42 -1.91 16.74
CA GLY A 41 -1.31 -2.36 17.58
C GLY A 41 -0.95 -3.84 17.45
N ARG A 42 -1.65 -4.61 16.60
CA ARG A 42 -1.35 -6.02 16.34
C ARG A 42 -0.63 -6.20 15.03
N ILE A 43 0.40 -7.04 15.03
CA ILE A 43 1.15 -7.41 13.83
C ILE A 43 0.61 -8.74 13.31
N PHE A 44 0.37 -8.84 12.00
CA PHE A 44 0.02 -10.08 11.34
C PHE A 44 0.76 -10.21 10.00
N LYS A 45 0.93 -11.44 9.54
CA LYS A 45 1.60 -11.78 8.29
C LYS A 45 0.60 -12.39 7.33
N VAL A 46 0.72 -12.06 6.05
CA VAL A 46 -0.10 -12.63 4.98
C VAL A 46 0.83 -13.08 3.86
N LYS A 47 0.63 -14.28 3.31
CA LYS A 47 1.33 -14.69 2.09
C LYS A 47 0.93 -13.75 0.97
N ALA A 48 1.89 -13.25 0.20
CA ALA A 48 1.60 -12.30 -0.85
C ALA A 48 0.65 -12.88 -1.91
N VAL A 49 0.67 -14.21 -2.12
CA VAL A 49 -0.23 -14.91 -3.05
C VAL A 49 -1.71 -14.91 -2.63
N ASP A 50 -2.00 -14.70 -1.35
CA ASP A 50 -3.36 -14.67 -0.79
C ASP A 50 -4.00 -13.27 -0.83
N LEU A 51 -3.24 -12.25 -1.24
CA LEU A 51 -3.69 -10.86 -1.46
C LEU A 51 -4.05 -10.62 -2.92
#